data_AF-A0A1W5D4M8-F1
#
_entry.id   AF-A0A1W5D4M8-F1
#
_cell.length_a   1.000
_cell.length_b   1.000
_cell.length_c   1.000
_cell.angle_alpha   90.00
_cell.angle_beta   90.00
_cell.angle_gamma   90.00
#
_symmetry.space_group_name_H-M   'P 1'
#
loop_
_entity.id
_entity.type
_entity.pdbx_description
1 polymer ?
#
loop_
_entity_poly.entity_id
_entity_poly.type
_entity_poly.pdbx_seq_one_letter_code
_entity_poly.pdbx_strand_id
1 'polypeptide(L)'
;MAVFLPKFINLANKVDWTDSAKILALEKGLHRDIKHRLSFKSCSNIPTSYNAFVEMIKDIDYQLRKNNANYCQGHRTTVQPYNVSK
;
A
#
# COMPACT_ATOMS: atom_id res chain seq x y z
N MET A 1 -0.29 4.40 -4.60
CA MET A 1 -0.49 5.12 -3.32
C MET A 1 -1.08 6.53 -3.48
N ALA A 2 -0.66 7.33 -4.48
CA ALA A 2 -1.01 8.74 -4.60
C ALA A 2 -2.51 9.11 -4.54
N VAL A 3 -3.41 8.27 -5.06
CA VAL A 3 -4.87 8.54 -5.05
C VAL A 3 -5.58 7.91 -3.85
N PHE A 4 -5.11 6.75 -3.39
CA PHE A 4 -5.77 5.98 -2.33
C PHE A 4 -5.57 6.62 -0.94
N LEU A 5 -4.33 6.99 -0.60
CA LEU A 5 -3.99 7.46 0.74
C LEU A 5 -4.71 8.77 1.12
N PRO A 6 -4.78 9.80 0.25
CA PRO A 6 -5.53 11.03 0.57
C PRO A 6 -7.04 10.78 0.73
N LYS A 7 -7.63 9.91 -0.09
CA LYS A 7 -9.05 9.55 0.02
C LYS A 7 -9.34 8.81 1.34
N PHE A 8 -8.45 7.90 1.72
CA PHE A 8 -8.54 7.17 2.98
C PHE A 8 -8.42 8.10 4.19
N ILE A 9 -7.42 9.00 4.21
CA ILE A 9 -7.24 9.99 5.29
C ILE A 9 -8.50 10.86 5.43
N ASN A 10 -9.04 11.35 4.31
CA ASN A 10 -10.27 12.15 4.35
C ASN A 10 -11.48 11.38 4.89
N LEU A 11 -11.62 10.09 4.57
CA LEU A 11 -12.68 9.25 5.14
C LEU A 11 -12.45 9.02 6.64
N ALA A 12 -11.24 8.66 7.02
CA ALA A 12 -10.83 8.38 8.40
C ALA A 12 -10.88 9.62 9.32
N ASN A 13 -10.87 10.83 8.75
CA ASN A 13 -11.07 12.07 9.50
C ASN A 13 -12.54 12.48 9.60
N LYS A 14 -13.41 11.98 8.73
CA LYS A 14 -14.87 12.21 8.79
C LYS A 14 -15.58 11.29 9.78
N VAL A 15 -14.91 10.21 10.16
CA VAL A 15 -15.43 9.20 11.08
C VAL A 15 -14.42 9.10 12.22
N ASP A 16 -14.85 9.22 13.47
CA ASP A 16 -13.98 9.18 14.66
C ASP A 16 -13.43 7.76 14.93
N TRP A 17 -12.60 7.28 14.02
CA TRP A 17 -11.91 6.00 14.17
C TRP A 17 -10.73 6.15 15.13
N THR A 18 -10.55 5.15 15.99
CA THR A 18 -9.33 5.00 16.77
C THR A 18 -8.13 4.75 15.86
N ASP A 19 -6.93 5.10 16.30
CA ASP A 19 -5.70 4.87 15.52
C ASP A 19 -5.55 3.40 15.10
N SER A 20 -5.85 2.46 16.00
CA SER A 20 -5.84 1.02 15.70
C SER A 20 -6.80 0.65 14.56
N ALA A 21 -8.00 1.24 14.52
CA ALA A 21 -8.96 1.00 13.45
C ALA A 21 -8.48 1.60 12.12
N LYS A 22 -7.90 2.81 12.15
CA LYS A 22 -7.32 3.47 10.97
C LYS A 22 -6.15 2.65 10.40
N ILE A 23 -5.26 2.15 11.26
CA ILE A 23 -4.13 1.30 10.86
C ILE A 23 -4.63 0.02 10.21
N LEU A 24 -5.54 -0.71 10.85
CA LEU A 24 -6.09 -1.96 10.33
C LEU A 24 -6.77 -1.78 8.96
N ALA A 25 -7.57 -0.73 8.81
CA ALA A 25 -8.26 -0.45 7.56
C ALA A 25 -7.28 0.02 6.46
N LEU A 26 -6.27 0.81 6.82
CA LEU A 26 -5.22 1.25 5.90
C LEU A 26 -4.43 0.04 5.39
N GLU A 27 -3.99 -0.83 6.31
CA GLU A 27 -3.23 -2.04 6.00
C GLU A 27 -3.94 -2.92 4.97
N LYS A 28 -5.26 -3.14 5.13
CA LYS A 28 -6.07 -3.90 4.16
C LYS A 28 -6.03 -3.31 2.75
N GLY A 29 -5.96 -1.99 2.63
CA GLY A 29 -5.92 -1.28 1.34
C GLY A 29 -4.53 -1.14 0.71
N LEU A 30 -3.46 -1.61 1.36
CA LEU A 30 -2.10 -1.49 0.83
C LEU A 30 -1.81 -2.43 -0.34
N HIS A 31 -0.91 -1.99 -1.21
CA HIS A 31 -0.35 -2.81 -2.30
C HIS A 31 0.34 -4.05 -1.74
N ARG A 32 0.29 -5.17 -2.49
CA ARG A 32 0.87 -6.46 -2.09
C ARG A 32 2.33 -6.33 -1.67
N ASP A 33 3.14 -5.59 -2.42
CA ASP A 33 4.58 -5.44 -2.13
C ASP A 33 4.85 -4.64 -0.85
N ILE A 34 3.98 -3.68 -0.53
CA ILE A 34 4.08 -2.93 0.74
C ILE A 34 3.73 -3.86 1.90
N LYS A 35 2.64 -4.65 1.78
CA LYS A 35 2.27 -5.67 2.78
C LYS A 35 3.38 -6.69 2.98
N HIS A 36 4.02 -7.13 1.89
CA HIS A 36 5.14 -8.06 1.96
C HIS A 36 6.32 -7.45 2.73
N ARG A 37 6.69 -6.19 2.44
CA ARG A 37 7.73 -5.47 3.22
C ARG A 37 7.36 -5.32 4.70
N LEU A 38 6.09 -5.05 5.01
CA LEU A 38 5.59 -4.97 6.40
C LEU A 38 5.72 -6.32 7.11
N SER A 39 5.46 -7.44 6.44
CA SER A 39 5.56 -8.78 7.03
C SER A 39 6.97 -9.16 7.52
N PHE A 40 8.02 -8.50 7.02
CA PHE A 40 9.39 -8.68 7.50
C PHE A 40 9.74 -7.81 8.71
N LYS A 41 8.88 -6.87 9.10
CA LYS A 41 9.09 -6.07 10.31
C LYS A 41 8.59 -6.85 11.53
N SER A 42 9.36 -6.83 12.61
CA SER A 42 8.89 -7.28 13.93
C SER A 42 7.63 -6.50 14.32
N CYS A 43 6.68 -7.16 14.99
CA CYS A 43 5.50 -6.49 15.57
C CYS A 43 5.88 -5.32 16.48
N SER A 44 7.02 -5.39 17.21
CA SER A 44 7.54 -4.30 18.04
C SER A 44 7.91 -3.04 17.23
N ASN A 45 8.14 -3.19 15.93
CA ASN A 45 8.58 -2.13 15.05
C ASN A 45 7.41 -1.54 14.24
N ILE A 46 6.19 -2.07 14.38
CA ILE A 46 4.99 -1.50 13.76
C ILE A 46 4.45 -0.40 14.69
N PRO A 47 4.38 0.86 14.24
CA PRO A 47 3.87 1.95 15.06
C PRO A 47 2.40 1.76 15.42
N THR A 48 2.04 2.11 16.65
CA THR A 48 0.65 2.13 17.13
C THR A 48 -0.07 3.44 16.82
N SER A 49 0.68 4.52 16.56
CA SER A 49 0.14 5.79 16.09
C SER A 49 -0.13 5.76 14.59
N TYR A 50 -1.30 6.23 14.19
CA TYR A 50 -1.72 6.28 12.80
C TYR A 50 -0.74 7.10 11.93
N ASN A 51 -0.33 8.27 12.41
CA ASN A 51 0.58 9.15 11.67
C ASN A 51 1.95 8.51 11.45
N ALA A 52 2.50 7.87 12.48
CA ALA A 52 3.78 7.16 12.37
C ALA A 52 3.68 5.96 11.41
N PHE A 53 2.55 5.26 11.41
CA PHE A 53 2.29 4.17 10.46
C PHE A 53 2.18 4.67 9.01
N VAL A 54 1.53 5.82 8.79
CA VAL A 54 1.45 6.47 7.47
C VAL A 54 2.84 6.84 6.94
N GLU A 55 3.70 7.44 7.78
CA GLU A 55 5.08 7.79 7.38
C GLU A 55 5.91 6.53 7.06
N MET A 56 5.74 5.46 7.83
CA MET A 56 6.36 4.17 7.53
C MET A 56 5.94 3.63 6.16
N ILE A 57 4.66 3.68 5.83
CA ILE A 57 4.16 3.24 4.51
C ILE A 57 4.75 4.10 3.39
N LYS A 58 4.83 5.42 3.57
CA LYS A 58 5.42 6.34 2.59
C LYS A 58 6.89 6.01 2.33
N ASP A 59 7.67 5.72 3.37
CA ASP A 59 9.05 5.29 3.22
C ASP A 59 9.14 3.97 2.45
N ILE A 60 8.35 2.96 2.82
CA ILE A 60 8.33 1.67 2.08
C ILE A 60 7.97 1.88 0.60
N ASP A 61 6.94 2.67 0.30
CA ASP A 61 6.51 3.00 -1.06
C ASP A 61 7.61 3.76 -1.82
N TYR A 62 8.35 4.65 -1.16
CA TYR A 62 9.52 5.31 -1.74
C TYR A 62 10.65 4.31 -2.07
N GLN A 63 11.01 3.43 -1.14
CA GLN A 63 12.06 2.42 -1.35
C GLN A 63 11.69 1.44 -2.47
N LEU A 64 10.42 1.04 -2.56
CA LEU A 64 9.95 0.20 -3.65
C LEU A 64 10.06 0.91 -5.01
N ARG A 65 9.69 2.20 -5.10
CA ARG A 65 9.80 2.99 -6.34
C ARG A 65 11.24 3.16 -6.77
N LYS A 66 12.12 3.41 -5.80
CA LYS A 66 13.56 3.56 -6.03
C LYS A 66 14.18 2.27 -6.56
N ASN A 67 13.81 1.11 -6.02
CA ASN A 67 14.39 -0.17 -6.39
C ASN A 67 13.75 -0.81 -7.64
N ASN A 68 12.50 -0.47 -7.94
CA ASN A 68 11.78 -0.96 -9.11
C ASN A 68 10.78 0.10 -9.59
N ALA A 69 11.14 0.93 -10.56
CA ALA A 69 10.23 1.97 -11.06
C ALA A 69 8.87 1.43 -11.57
N ASN A 70 8.82 0.15 -11.93
CA ASN A 70 7.64 -0.50 -12.53
C ASN A 70 6.75 -1.24 -11.52
N TYR A 71 7.05 -1.32 -10.21
CA TYR A 71 6.17 -2.06 -9.28
C TYR A 71 4.79 -1.38 -9.11
N CYS A 72 4.72 -0.06 -9.33
CA CYS A 72 3.45 0.70 -9.38
C CYS A 72 2.71 0.49 -10.71
N GLN A 73 3.40 -0.01 -11.73
CA GLN A 73 2.85 -0.36 -13.02
C GLN A 73 2.29 -1.77 -12.88
N GLY A 74 1.11 -1.85 -12.25
CA GLY A 74 0.37 -3.11 -12.09
C GLY A 74 0.42 -3.88 -13.39
N HIS A 75 0.74 -5.18 -13.30
CA HIS A 75 0.90 -6.10 -14.42
C HIS A 75 0.03 -5.67 -15.60
N ARG A 76 0.65 -5.06 -16.63
CA ARG A 76 0.08 -5.17 -17.97
C ARG A 76 0.05 -6.66 -18.20
N THR A 77 -1.12 -7.26 -18.07
CA THR A 77 -1.40 -8.56 -18.65
C THR A 77 -0.94 -8.44 -20.09
N THR A 78 0.20 -9.05 -20.40
CA THR A 78 0.53 -9.41 -21.77
C THR A 78 -0.57 -10.39 -22.17
N VAL A 79 -1.67 -9.85 -22.69
CA VAL A 79 -2.59 -10.60 -23.54
C VAL A 79 -1.71 -11.12 -24.67
N GLN A 80 -1.31 -12.39 -24.57
CA GLN A 80 -0.76 -13.08 -25.72
C GLN A 80 -1.85 -13.05 -26.80
N PRO A 81 -1.58 -12.52 -28.01
CA PRO A 81 -2.55 -12.59 -29.08
C PRO A 81 -2.76 -14.07 -29.39
N TYR A 82 -4.01 -14.52 -29.25
CA TYR A 82 -4.43 -15.83 -29.69
C TYR A 82 -4.12 -15.93 -31.18
N ASN A 83 -3.21 -16.83 -31.56
CA ASN A 83 -3.01 -17.21 -32.95
C ASN A 83 -4.30 -17.86 -33.44
N VAL A 84 -5.11 -17.11 -34.19
CA VAL A 84 -6.20 -17.68 -34.99
C VAL A 84 -5.55 -18.18 -36.29
N SER A 85 -5.16 -19.45 -36.30
CA SER A 85 -4.86 -20.15 -37.55
C SER A 85 -6.17 -20.30 -38.33
N LYS A 86 -6.21 -19.69 -39.52
CA LYS A 86 -7.20 -20.00 -40.56
C LYS A 86 -6.92 -21.35 -41.18
#